data_AF-A0A150G2I5-F1
#
_entry.id   AF-A0A150G2I5-F1
#
_cell.length_a   1.000
_cell.length_b   1.000
_cell.length_c   1.000
_cell.angle_alpha   90.00
_cell.angle_beta   90.00
_cell.angle_gamma   90.00
#
_symmetry.space_group_name_H-M   'P 1'
#
loop_
_entity.id
_entity.type
_entity.pdbx_description
1 polymer ?
#
loop_
_entity_poly.entity_id
_entity_poly.type
_entity_poly.pdbx_seq_one_letter_code
_entity_poly.pdbx_strand_id
1 'polypeptide(L)'
;MAITVPDNFGYVAGVVLGSWLVYGVSYPELYASAENCPNAEHRKAFNCVQRGHQNSLENQPIFLALLLSAGLKHPITAAVAGAVYLVGRVMYMQGYSTGDPDKRMRGSILYAGLFTLVGIVGKWGVQALMAAVAK
;
A
#
# COMPACT_ATOMS: atom_id res chain seq x y z
N MET A 1 21.00 -23.50 2.42
CA MET A 1 19.83 -22.64 2.65
C MET A 1 19.24 -22.33 1.28
N ALA A 2 18.23 -23.09 0.84
CA ALA A 2 17.60 -22.88 -0.46
C ALA A 2 16.53 -21.78 -0.32
N ILE A 3 16.52 -20.81 -1.23
CA ILE A 3 15.43 -19.84 -1.32
C ILE A 3 14.19 -20.60 -1.80
N THR A 4 13.27 -20.89 -0.88
CA THR A 4 11.98 -21.49 -1.21
C THR A 4 11.04 -20.38 -1.67
N VAL A 5 10.65 -20.43 -2.94
CA VAL A 5 9.64 -19.52 -3.48
C VAL A 5 8.26 -19.95 -2.97
N PRO A 6 7.44 -19.04 -2.41
CA PRO A 6 6.09 -19.40 -1.97
C PRO A 6 5.21 -19.89 -3.12
N ASP A 7 4.31 -20.84 -2.87
CA ASP A 7 3.44 -21.46 -3.90
C ASP A 7 2.60 -20.42 -4.68
N ASN A 8 2.27 -19.29 -4.04
CA ASN A 8 1.48 -18.20 -4.64
C ASN A 8 2.34 -17.15 -5.38
N PHE A 9 3.65 -17.34 -5.52
CA PHE A 9 4.50 -16.36 -6.20
C PHE A 9 4.20 -16.26 -7.70
N GLY A 10 3.52 -17.25 -8.27
CA GLY A 10 3.07 -17.25 -9.66
C GLY A 10 2.22 -16.03 -10.04
N TYR A 11 1.45 -15.46 -9.11
CA TYR A 11 0.68 -14.24 -9.36
C TYR A 11 1.57 -13.03 -9.67
N VAL A 12 2.74 -12.93 -9.03
CA VAL A 12 3.69 -11.83 -9.27
C VAL A 12 4.25 -11.94 -10.68
N ALA A 13 4.69 -13.13 -11.08
CA ALA A 13 5.14 -13.39 -12.45
C ALA A 13 4.03 -13.15 -13.48
N GLY A 14 2.79 -13.54 -13.16
CA GLY A 14 1.61 -13.30 -13.99
C GLY A 14 1.29 -11.82 -14.20
N VAL A 15 1.45 -10.97 -13.18
CA VAL A 15 1.24 -9.51 -13.31
C VAL A 15 2.30 -8.88 -14.22
N VAL A 16 3.56 -9.34 -14.14
CA VAL A 16 4.63 -8.86 -15.02
C VAL A 16 4.37 -9.25 -16.47
N LEU A 17 4.08 -10.53 -16.73
CA LEU A 17 3.76 -11.00 -18.08
C LEU A 17 2.50 -10.35 -18.63
N GLY A 18 1.45 -10.22 -17.81
CA GLY A 18 0.21 -9.55 -18.18
C GLY A 18 0.43 -8.07 -18.52
N SER A 19 1.32 -7.38 -17.80
CA SER A 19 1.68 -5.99 -18.11
C SER A 19 2.30 -5.85 -19.49
N TRP A 20 3.20 -6.78 -19.85
CA TRP A 20 3.84 -6.80 -21.16
C TRP A 20 2.84 -7.11 -22.28
N LEU A 21 2.00 -8.14 -22.09
CA LEU A 21 1.03 -8.57 -23.11
C LEU A 21 -0.11 -7.56 -23.32
N VAL A 22 -0.56 -6.86 -22.26
CA VAL A 22 -1.71 -5.95 -22.32
C VAL A 22 -1.29 -4.53 -22.68
N TYR A 23 -0.20 -4.02 -22.10
CA TYR A 23 0.18 -2.60 -22.23
C TYR A 23 1.40 -2.37 -23.13
N GLY A 24 2.11 -3.43 -23.55
CA GLY A 24 3.32 -3.33 -24.36
C GLY A 24 4.55 -2.81 -23.60
N VAL A 25 4.45 -2.66 -22.27
CA VAL A 25 5.54 -2.17 -21.44
C VAL A 25 6.45 -3.33 -21.05
N SER A 26 7.57 -3.46 -21.77
CA SER A 26 8.59 -4.48 -21.51
C SER A 26 9.48 -4.08 -20.33
N TYR A 27 9.92 -5.05 -19.54
CA TYR A 27 11.01 -4.85 -18.58
C TYR A 27 12.29 -4.39 -19.33
N PRO A 28 13.08 -3.41 -18.82
CA PRO A 28 13.07 -2.85 -17.47
C PRO A 28 12.26 -1.54 -17.29
N GLU A 29 11.38 -1.19 -18.23
CA GLU A 29 10.64 0.08 -18.16
C GLU A 29 9.68 0.12 -16.96
N LEU A 30 9.82 1.15 -16.12
CA LEU A 30 8.98 1.35 -14.93
C LEU A 30 7.66 2.04 -15.26
N TYR A 31 7.68 2.94 -16.24
CA TYR A 31 6.51 3.72 -16.67
C TYR A 31 6.31 3.59 -18.18
N ALA A 32 5.05 3.67 -18.59
CA ALA A 32 4.67 3.74 -19.98
C ALA A 32 4.94 5.16 -20.52
N SER A 33 5.65 5.25 -21.64
CA SER A 33 5.94 6.44 -22.44
C SER A 33 5.16 6.38 -23.76
N ALA A 34 5.16 7.48 -24.53
CA ALA A 34 4.53 7.47 -25.85
C ALA A 34 5.22 6.52 -26.85
N GLU A 35 6.49 6.20 -26.62
CA GLU A 35 7.31 5.33 -27.47
C GLU A 35 7.00 3.86 -27.23
N ASN A 36 6.88 3.44 -25.96
CA ASN A 36 6.63 2.04 -25.61
C ASN A 36 5.13 1.68 -25.54
N CYS A 37 4.24 2.67 -25.39
CA CYS A 37 2.80 2.48 -25.33
C CYS A 37 2.08 3.61 -26.12
N PRO A 38 1.83 3.41 -27.42
CA PRO A 38 1.21 4.41 -28.28
C PRO A 38 -0.21 4.79 -27.84
N ASN A 39 -0.96 3.83 -27.29
CA ASN A 39 -2.30 4.07 -26.78
C ASN A 39 -2.24 4.91 -25.49
N ALA A 40 -2.75 6.13 -25.56
CA ALA A 40 -2.74 7.10 -24.46
C ALA A 40 -3.55 6.64 -23.24
N GLU A 41 -4.64 5.91 -23.45
CA GLU A 41 -5.49 5.39 -22.37
C GLU A 41 -4.76 4.28 -21.61
N HIS A 42 -4.18 3.32 -22.33
CA HIS A 42 -3.36 2.26 -21.75
C HIS A 42 -2.15 2.80 -20.98
N ARG A 43 -1.45 3.79 -21.56
CA ARG A 43 -0.34 4.47 -20.89
C ARG A 43 -0.77 5.12 -19.58
N LYS A 44 -1.91 5.84 -19.59
CA LYS A 44 -2.45 6.48 -18.40
C LYS A 44 -2.83 5.44 -17.34
N ALA A 45 -3.55 4.38 -17.73
CA ALA A 45 -3.97 3.31 -16.83
C ALA A 45 -2.77 2.60 -16.17
N PHE A 46 -1.77 2.20 -16.96
CA PHE A 46 -0.56 1.56 -16.46
C PHE A 46 0.20 2.46 -15.46
N ASN A 47 0.44 3.72 -15.83
CA ASN A 47 1.14 4.67 -14.97
C ASN A 47 0.37 4.97 -13.67
N CYS A 48 -0.96 4.97 -13.74
CA CYS A 48 -1.83 5.11 -12.57
C CYS A 48 -1.58 3.95 -11.59
N VAL A 49 -1.70 2.71 -12.07
CA VAL A 49 -1.48 1.51 -11.23
C VAL A 49 -0.07 1.49 -10.65
N GLN A 50 0.95 1.82 -11.45
CA GLN A 50 2.33 1.90 -10.98
C GLN A 50 2.51 2.94 -9.87
N ARG A 51 1.92 4.13 -10.01
CA ARG A 51 1.98 5.14 -8.95
C ARG A 51 1.29 4.67 -7.67
N GLY A 52 0.14 4.00 -7.79
CA GLY A 52 -0.57 3.40 -6.65
C GLY A 52 0.25 2.33 -5.94
N HIS A 53 0.97 1.49 -6.70
CA HIS A 53 1.87 0.48 -6.17
C HIS A 53 3.04 1.11 -5.40
N GLN A 54 3.74 2.08 -6.01
CA GLN A 54 4.83 2.81 -5.34
C GLN A 54 4.36 3.50 -4.06
N ASN A 55 3.19 4.16 -4.09
CA ASN A 55 2.64 4.78 -2.89
C ASN A 55 2.38 3.74 -1.78
N SER A 56 1.96 2.54 -2.14
CA SER A 56 1.74 1.47 -1.16
C SER A 56 3.06 0.98 -0.58
N LEU A 57 4.11 0.83 -1.39
CA LEU A 57 5.46 0.48 -0.93
C LEU A 57 6.06 1.55 0.00
N GLU A 58 5.90 2.84 -0.35
CA GLU A 58 6.37 3.97 0.48
C GLU A 58 5.74 3.96 1.89
N ASN A 59 4.48 3.50 2.01
CA ASN A 59 3.72 3.55 3.26
C ASN A 59 3.72 2.23 4.05
N GLN A 60 3.99 1.10 3.40
CA GLN A 60 3.93 -0.23 4.02
C GLN A 60 4.84 -0.36 5.25
N PRO A 61 6.10 0.11 5.25
CA PRO A 61 6.96 0.04 6.44
C PRO A 61 6.38 0.80 7.64
N ILE A 62 5.88 2.01 7.40
CA ILE A 62 5.29 2.86 8.45
C ILE A 62 4.03 2.21 9.02
N PHE A 63 3.16 1.69 8.14
CA PHE A 63 1.95 0.98 8.55
C PHE A 63 2.28 -0.24 9.43
N LEU A 64 3.23 -1.08 9.01
CA LEU A 64 3.62 -2.27 9.78
C LEU A 64 4.23 -1.90 11.13
N ALA A 65 5.09 -0.88 11.18
CA ALA A 65 5.67 -0.39 12.43
C ALA A 65 4.60 0.09 13.41
N LEU A 66 3.61 0.86 12.93
CA LEU A 66 2.49 1.33 13.75
C LEU A 66 1.60 0.18 14.21
N LEU A 67 1.27 -0.76 13.31
CA LEU A 67 0.41 -1.91 13.62
C LEU A 67 1.01 -2.80 14.71
N LEU A 68 2.29 -3.15 14.56
CA LEU A 68 3.01 -3.97 15.54
C LEU A 68 3.14 -3.23 16.88
N SER A 69 3.52 -1.95 16.85
CA SER A 69 3.67 -1.16 18.09
C SER A 69 2.35 -0.99 18.83
N ALA A 70 1.26 -0.68 18.12
CA ALA A 70 -0.07 -0.57 18.73
C ALA A 70 -0.56 -1.92 19.26
N GLY A 71 -0.28 -3.01 18.53
CA GLY A 71 -0.69 -4.37 18.87
C GLY A 71 -0.09 -4.91 20.16
N LEU A 72 1.09 -4.42 20.57
CA LEU A 72 1.72 -4.82 21.84
C LEU A 72 0.86 -4.50 23.07
N LYS A 73 0.11 -3.41 23.03
CA LYS A 73 -0.71 -2.94 24.18
C LYS A 73 -2.21 -3.07 23.92
N HIS A 74 -2.63 -2.93 22.65
CA HIS A 74 -4.04 -2.96 22.24
C HIS A 74 -4.25 -3.88 21.04
N PRO A 75 -4.07 -5.21 21.20
CA PRO A 75 -4.05 -6.16 20.08
C PRO A 75 -5.35 -6.17 19.26
N ILE A 76 -6.52 -6.16 19.91
CA ILE A 76 -7.81 -6.19 19.22
C ILE A 76 -8.05 -4.90 18.44
N THR A 77 -7.86 -3.74 19.08
CA THR A 77 -8.07 -2.44 18.43
C THR A 77 -7.09 -2.23 17.28
N ALA A 78 -5.82 -2.62 17.45
CA ALA A 78 -4.82 -2.55 16.40
C ALA A 78 -5.18 -3.45 15.22
N ALA A 79 -5.65 -4.68 15.46
CA ALA A 79 -6.09 -5.60 14.41
C ALA A 79 -7.26 -5.02 13.60
N VAL A 80 -8.28 -4.47 14.27
CA VAL A 80 -9.43 -3.84 13.60
C VAL A 80 -9.00 -2.62 12.80
N ALA A 81 -8.18 -1.73 13.37
CA ALA A 81 -7.67 -0.55 12.67
C ALA A 81 -6.80 -0.94 11.45
N GLY A 82 -5.98 -1.99 11.60
CA GLY A 82 -5.20 -2.58 10.51
C GLY A 82 -6.08 -3.14 9.40
N ALA A 83 -7.16 -3.85 9.73
CA ALA A 83 -8.12 -4.35 8.74
C ALA A 83 -8.79 -3.20 7.98
N VAL A 84 -9.23 -2.15 8.67
CA VAL A 84 -9.81 -0.93 8.05
C VAL A 84 -8.80 -0.29 7.09
N TYR A 85 -7.53 -0.18 7.48
CA TYR A 85 -6.47 0.33 6.62
C TYR A 85 -6.30 -0.52 5.35
N LEU A 86 -6.27 -1.85 5.49
CA LEU A 86 -6.10 -2.77 4.36
C LEU A 86 -7.29 -2.73 3.40
N VAL A 87 -8.53 -2.68 3.90
CA VAL A 87 -9.73 -2.51 3.07
C VAL A 87 -9.66 -1.19 2.29
N GLY A 88 -9.30 -0.10 2.95
CA GLY A 88 -9.12 1.18 2.28
C GLY A 88 -7.99 1.17 1.24
N ARG A 89 -6.92 0.39 1.46
CA ARG A 89 -5.84 0.18 0.48
C ARG A 89 -6.32 -0.61 -0.75
N VAL A 90 -7.17 -1.62 -0.57
CA VAL A 90 -7.79 -2.33 -1.71
C VAL A 90 -8.63 -1.37 -2.54
N MET A 91 -9.48 -0.58 -1.89
CA MET A 91 -10.32 0.43 -2.56
C MET A 91 -9.47 1.52 -3.25
N TYR A 92 -8.36 1.93 -2.64
CA TYR A 92 -7.40 2.89 -3.21
C TYR A 92 -6.80 2.37 -4.51
N MET A 93 -6.31 1.12 -4.50
CA MET A 93 -5.73 0.48 -5.68
C MET A 93 -6.77 0.26 -6.77
N GLN A 94 -7.99 -0.19 -6.42
CA GLN A 94 -9.10 -0.28 -7.37
C GLN A 94 -9.44 1.07 -8.00
N GLY A 95 -9.34 2.17 -7.23
CA GLY A 95 -9.47 3.53 -7.76
C GLY A 95 -8.41 3.84 -8.83
N TYR A 96 -7.13 3.60 -8.52
CA TYR A 96 -6.03 3.78 -9.48
C TYR A 96 -6.15 2.89 -10.72
N SER A 97 -6.65 1.66 -10.59
CA SER A 97 -6.86 0.74 -11.71
C SER A 97 -7.86 1.23 -12.76
N THR A 98 -8.63 2.29 -12.48
CA THR A 98 -9.51 2.92 -13.47
C THR A 98 -8.79 3.88 -14.43
N GLY A 99 -7.51 4.16 -14.21
CA GLY A 99 -6.73 5.14 -14.99
C GLY A 99 -7.03 6.61 -14.65
N ASP A 100 -7.88 6.87 -13.66
CA ASP A 100 -8.18 8.19 -13.15
C ASP A 100 -7.59 8.33 -11.71
N PRO A 101 -6.56 9.18 -11.52
CA PRO A 101 -5.89 9.32 -10.24
C PRO A 101 -6.81 9.86 -9.14
N ASP A 102 -7.87 10.61 -9.47
CA ASP A 102 -8.76 11.20 -8.46
C ASP A 102 -9.65 10.13 -7.81
N LYS A 103 -9.92 9.04 -8.51
CA LYS A 103 -10.69 7.90 -7.97
C LYS A 103 -9.96 7.15 -6.85
N ARG A 104 -8.69 7.47 -6.56
CA ARG A 104 -7.98 7.01 -5.36
C ARG A 104 -8.69 7.38 -4.06
N MET A 105 -9.48 8.46 -4.07
CA MET A 105 -10.26 8.93 -2.92
C MET A 105 -11.34 7.94 -2.48
N ARG A 106 -11.68 6.94 -3.30
CA ARG A 106 -12.51 5.80 -2.86
C ARG A 106 -11.90 5.07 -1.66
N GLY A 107 -10.58 5.07 -1.55
CA GLY A 107 -9.85 4.44 -0.45
C GLY A 107 -9.70 5.29 0.81
N SER A 108 -10.32 6.48 0.90
CA SER A 108 -10.13 7.40 2.04
C SER A 108 -10.43 6.81 3.42
N ILE A 109 -11.22 5.72 3.49
CA ILE A 109 -11.43 4.97 4.73
C ILE A 109 -10.12 4.45 5.36
N LEU A 110 -9.05 4.29 4.57
CA LEU A 110 -7.72 3.90 5.09
C LEU A 110 -7.21 4.87 6.16
N TYR A 111 -7.57 6.15 6.07
CA TYR A 111 -7.11 7.17 7.02
C TYR A 111 -7.71 6.97 8.41
N ALA A 112 -8.93 6.43 8.51
CA ALA A 112 -9.54 6.11 9.80
C ALA A 112 -8.73 5.03 10.54
N GLY A 113 -8.33 3.97 9.84
CA GLY A 113 -7.45 2.93 10.38
C GLY A 113 -6.07 3.48 10.75
N LEU A 114 -5.45 4.26 9.86
CA LEU A 114 -4.13 4.85 10.08
C LEU A 114 -4.09 5.78 11.30
N PHE A 115 -5.02 6.73 11.40
CA PHE A 115 -5.06 7.68 12.51
C PHE A 115 -5.38 7.00 13.84
N THR A 116 -6.16 5.92 13.83
CA THR A 116 -6.37 5.10 15.03
C THR A 116 -5.05 4.50 15.53
N LEU A 117 -4.25 3.92 14.63
CA LEU A 117 -2.93 3.36 14.99
C LEU A 117 -1.96 4.43 15.49
N VAL A 118 -1.89 5.58 14.80
CA VAL A 118 -1.08 6.73 15.23
C VAL A 118 -1.51 7.23 16.60
N GLY A 119 -2.82 7.32 16.86
CA GLY A 119 -3.35 7.76 18.15
C GLY A 119 -2.97 6.82 19.30
N ILE A 120 -3.03 5.50 19.07
CA ILE A 120 -2.63 4.50 20.08
C ILE A 120 -1.13 4.64 20.41
N VAL A 121 -0.28 4.64 19.38
CA VAL A 121 1.18 4.74 19.56
C VAL A 121 1.58 6.08 20.17
N GLY A 122 1.00 7.18 19.70
CA GLY A 122 1.25 8.52 20.22
C GLY A 122 0.84 8.67 21.69
N LYS A 123 -0.35 8.20 22.06
CA LYS A 123 -0.80 8.19 23.46
C LYS A 123 0.17 7.39 24.33
N TRP A 124 0.60 6.22 23.85
CA TRP A 124 1.52 5.38 24.62
C TRP A 124 2.90 6.04 24.78
N GLY A 125 3.42 6.68 23.73
CA GLY A 125 4.67 7.44 23.77
C GLY A 125 4.64 8.58 24.79
N VAL A 126 3.55 9.37 24.80
CA VAL A 126 3.37 10.45 25.79
C VAL A 126 3.34 9.91 27.22
N GLN A 127 2.62 8.81 27.47
CA GLN A 127 2.58 8.17 28.79
C GLN A 127 3.97 7.70 29.24
N ALA A 128 4.76 7.13 28.34
CA ALA A 128 6.12 6.69 28.64
C ALA A 128 7.05 7.88 28.96
N LEU A 129 6.94 8.98 28.21
CA LEU A 129 7.72 10.20 28.45
C LEU A 129 7.39 10.81 29.82
N MET A 130 6.10 10.98 30.13
CA MET A 130 5.67 11.54 31.42
C MET A 130 6.16 10.70 32.60
N ALA A 131 6.14 9.38 32.48
CA ALA A 131 6.66 8.47 33.50
C ALA A 131 8.19 8.52 33.65
N ALA A 132 8.92 8.92 32.59
CA ALA A 132 10.37 9.10 32.65
C ALA A 132 10.76 10.44 33.29
N VAL A 133 9.97 11.50 33.08
CA VAL A 133 10.21 12.85 33.64
C VAL A 133 9.78 12.95 35.12
N ALA A 134 8.83 12.12 35.56
CA ALA A 134 8.35 12.09 36.93
C ALA A 134 9.25 11.28 37.91
N LYS A 135 10.38 10.75 37.43
CA LYS A 135 11.42 10.09 38.22
C LYS A 135 12.59 11.02 38.43
#